data_AF-A0A1V0N2U4-F1
#
_entry.id   AF-A0A1V0N2U4-F1
#
_cell.length_a   1.000
_cell.length_b   1.000
_cell.length_c   1.000
_cell.angle_alpha   90.00
_cell.angle_beta   90.00
_cell.angle_gamma   90.00
#
_symmetry.space_group_name_H-M   'P 1'
#
loop_
_entity.id
_entity.type
_entity.pdbx_description
1 polymer ?
#
loop_
_entity_poly.entity_id
_entity_poly.type
_entity_poly.pdbx_seq_one_letter_code
_entity_poly.pdbx_strand_id
1 'polypeptide(L)'
;MANVYLAIGVIFFIMSALSFTLGIYYLAIPLLIIFLILMFLYYRTSGRHVNKKVSSITYDGIMQTGLSKIEKGTFYIDKEKFISIMSKINDLVSSQGTMPEFGLDAIYVDFNKQESAEKFVGLIQQRGVKAATVQERSIWKVKIEFSD
;
A
#
# COMPACT_ATOMS: atom_id res chain seq x y z
N MET A 1 15.17 -3.49 6.78
CA MET A 1 15.51 -4.81 7.36
C MET A 1 15.50 -5.95 6.34
N ALA A 2 14.52 -6.05 5.43
CA ALA A 2 14.47 -7.11 4.42
C ALA A 2 15.77 -7.26 3.59
N ASN A 3 16.37 -6.15 3.14
CA ASN A 3 17.63 -6.19 2.37
C ASN A 3 18.82 -6.77 3.17
N VAL A 4 18.79 -6.70 4.50
CA VAL A 4 19.85 -7.25 5.36
C VAL A 4 19.76 -8.78 5.41
N TYR A 5 18.56 -9.35 5.51
CA TYR A 5 18.37 -10.80 5.46
C TYR A 5 18.78 -11.41 4.12
N LEU A 6 18.54 -10.70 3.01
CA LEU A 6 18.98 -11.13 1.69
C LEU A 6 20.51 -11.09 1.58
N ALA A 7 21.15 -9.98 1.99
CA ALA A 7 22.61 -9.85 1.94
C ALA A 7 23.31 -10.93 2.78
N ILE A 8 22.85 -11.15 4.01
CA ILE A 8 23.38 -12.19 4.90
C ILE A 8 23.10 -13.58 4.32
N GLY A 9 21.89 -13.84 3.82
CA GLY A 9 21.54 -15.11 3.18
C GLY A 9 22.46 -15.46 2.02
N VAL A 10 22.76 -14.51 1.12
CA VAL A 10 23.67 -14.72 -0.01
C VAL A 10 25.08 -15.08 0.47
N ILE A 11 25.58 -14.46 1.53
CA ILE A 11 26.89 -14.80 2.12
C ILE A 11 26.90 -16.25 2.61
N PHE A 12 25.87 -16.67 3.35
CA PHE A 12 25.75 -18.06 3.83
C PHE A 12 25.66 -19.08 2.68
N PHE A 13 24.98 -18.72 1.59
CA PHE A 13 24.92 -19.56 0.39
C PHE A 13 26.29 -19.73 -0.26
N ILE A 14 27.04 -18.64 -0.43
CA ILE A 14 28.40 -18.67 -1.00
C ILE A 14 29.34 -19.51 -0.13
N MET A 15 29.30 -19.32 1.20
CA MET A 15 30.13 -20.10 2.14
C MET A 15 29.77 -21.59 2.14
N SER A 16 28.48 -21.92 2.01
CA SER A 16 28.02 -23.31 1.88
C SER A 16 28.51 -23.94 0.58
N ALA A 17 28.38 -23.23 -0.55
CA ALA A 17 28.84 -23.70 -1.86
C ALA A 17 30.37 -23.93 -1.90
N LEU A 18 31.16 -23.01 -1.34
CA LEU A 18 32.61 -23.17 -1.21
C LEU A 18 32.97 -24.38 -0.33
N SER A 19 32.24 -24.56 0.78
CA SER A 19 32.46 -25.71 1.67
C SER A 19 32.14 -27.05 0.99
N PHE A 20 31.14 -27.08 0.10
CA PHE A 20 30.87 -28.24 -0.76
C PHE A 20 32.01 -28.53 -1.73
N THR A 21 32.60 -27.50 -2.37
CA THR A 21 33.73 -27.71 -3.30
C THR A 21 35.01 -28.19 -2.60
N LEU A 22 35.18 -27.85 -1.33
CA LEU A 22 36.30 -28.28 -0.49
C LEU A 22 36.04 -29.64 0.21
N GLY A 23 34.88 -30.27 0.00
CA GLY A 23 34.52 -31.57 0.59
C GLY A 23 34.17 -31.52 2.08
N ILE A 24 33.92 -30.33 2.65
CA ILE A 24 33.63 -30.13 4.08
C ILE A 24 32.10 -30.18 4.31
N TYR A 25 31.51 -31.35 4.10
CA TYR A 25 30.06 -31.53 4.10
C TYR A 25 29.38 -31.23 5.44
N TYR A 26 30.06 -31.52 6.56
CA TYR A 26 29.52 -31.28 7.90
C TYR A 26 29.29 -29.79 8.20
N LEU A 27 30.04 -28.89 7.54
CA LEU A 27 29.89 -27.45 7.66
C LEU A 27 28.95 -26.90 6.58
N ALA A 28 28.96 -27.49 5.39
CA ALA A 28 28.14 -27.03 4.27
C ALA A 28 26.62 -27.19 4.53
N ILE A 29 26.19 -28.30 5.14
CA ILE A 29 24.78 -28.61 5.39
C ILE A 29 24.13 -27.60 6.37
N PRO A 30 24.69 -27.32 7.57
CA PRO A 30 24.14 -26.31 8.47
C PRO A 30 24.03 -24.92 7.85
N LEU A 31 25.05 -24.49 7.08
CA LEU A 31 25.03 -23.18 6.42
C LEU A 31 23.92 -23.07 5.38
N LEU A 32 23.65 -24.16 4.64
CA LEU A 32 22.56 -24.21 3.67
C LEU A 32 21.19 -24.11 4.35
N ILE A 33 21.03 -24.77 5.51
CA ILE A 33 19.80 -24.67 6.31
C ILE A 33 19.58 -23.22 6.79
N ILE A 34 20.64 -22.56 7.29
CA ILE A 34 20.57 -21.16 7.72
C ILE A 34 20.18 -20.24 6.55
N PHE A 35 20.77 -20.45 5.37
CA PHE A 35 20.38 -19.73 4.15
C PHE A 35 18.89 -19.90 3.83
N LEU A 36 18.37 -21.14 3.84
CA LEU A 36 16.96 -21.41 3.56
C LEU A 36 16.03 -20.70 4.55
N ILE A 37 16.37 -20.70 5.85
CA ILE A 37 15.60 -20.01 6.89
C ILE A 37 15.60 -18.49 6.65
N LEU A 38 16.75 -17.90 6.35
CA LEU A 38 16.86 -16.47 6.08
C LEU A 38 16.10 -16.06 4.82
N MET A 39 16.13 -16.89 3.77
CA MET A 39 15.35 -16.66 2.56
C MET A 39 13.85 -16.78 2.79
N PHE A 40 13.42 -17.72 3.63
CA PHE A 40 12.02 -17.83 4.04
C PHE A 40 11.56 -16.60 4.82
N LEU A 41 12.38 -16.13 5.78
CA LEU A 41 12.10 -14.90 6.54
C LEU A 41 12.08 -13.66 5.63
N TYR A 42 13.01 -13.55 4.68
CA TYR A 42 13.02 -12.50 3.67
C TYR A 42 11.73 -12.51 2.84
N TYR A 43 11.29 -13.68 2.36
CA TYR A 43 10.07 -13.78 1.55
C TYR A 43 8.83 -13.34 2.34
N ARG A 44 8.73 -13.73 3.61
CA ARG A 44 7.62 -13.33 4.50
C ARG A 44 7.65 -11.85 4.85
N THR A 45 8.84 -11.26 5.00
CA THR A 45 9.02 -9.83 5.33
C THR A 45 9.16 -8.93 4.11
N SER A 46 9.18 -9.50 2.90
CA SER A 46 9.24 -8.75 1.65
C SER A 46 8.04 -7.81 1.54
N GLY A 47 8.32 -6.53 1.27
CA GLY A 47 7.35 -5.43 1.29
C GLY A 47 6.14 -5.65 0.38
N ARG A 48 6.18 -6.59 -0.56
CA ARG A 48 5.04 -6.93 -1.43
C ARG A 48 3.89 -7.62 -0.68
N HIS A 49 4.19 -8.45 0.33
CA HIS A 49 3.14 -9.06 1.18
C HIS A 49 2.63 -8.08 2.24
N VAL A 50 3.52 -7.27 2.80
CA VAL A 50 3.15 -6.22 3.77
C VAL A 50 2.29 -5.15 3.11
N ASN A 51 2.67 -4.64 1.94
CA ASN A 51 1.90 -3.63 1.21
C ASN A 51 0.51 -4.13 0.83
N LYS A 52 0.34 -5.39 0.40
CA LYS A 52 -0.99 -5.95 0.11
C LYS A 52 -1.89 -6.00 1.35
N LYS A 53 -1.34 -6.40 2.50
CA LYS A 53 -2.10 -6.49 3.75
C LYS A 53 -2.44 -5.11 4.33
N VAL A 54 -1.51 -4.16 4.26
CA VAL A 54 -1.76 -2.77 4.67
C VAL A 54 -2.80 -2.14 3.73
N SER A 55 -2.64 -2.29 2.42
CA SER A 55 -3.58 -1.84 1.38
C SER A 55 -5.01 -2.34 1.64
N SER A 56 -5.22 -3.63 1.90
CA SER A 56 -6.57 -4.15 2.17
C SER A 56 -7.16 -3.61 3.48
N ILE A 57 -6.36 -3.53 4.54
CA ILE A 57 -6.79 -2.98 5.84
C ILE A 57 -7.16 -1.49 5.69
N THR A 58 -6.39 -0.74 4.91
CA THR A 58 -6.66 0.68 4.65
C THR A 58 -7.97 0.83 3.87
N TYR A 59 -8.20 0.07 2.81
CA TYR A 59 -9.46 0.14 2.06
C TYR A 59 -10.69 -0.19 2.91
N ASP A 60 -10.64 -1.29 3.65
CA ASP A 60 -11.76 -1.72 4.49
C ASP A 60 -12.05 -0.69 5.59
N GLY A 61 -10.99 -0.10 6.18
CA GLY A 61 -11.11 0.98 7.15
C GLY A 61 -11.75 2.25 6.57
N ILE A 62 -11.39 2.62 5.34
CA ILE A 62 -11.98 3.76 4.62
C ILE A 62 -13.45 3.50 4.34
N MET A 63 -13.78 2.32 3.83
CA MET A 63 -15.16 1.92 3.53
C MET A 63 -16.02 1.95 4.80
N GLN A 64 -15.55 1.34 5.88
CA GLN A 64 -16.28 1.31 7.15
C GLN A 64 -16.49 2.71 7.73
N THR A 65 -15.46 3.57 7.66
CA THR A 65 -15.54 4.94 8.17
C THR A 65 -16.49 5.80 7.33
N GLY A 66 -16.43 5.69 6.01
CA GLY A 66 -17.34 6.37 5.10
C GLY A 66 -18.79 5.95 5.35
N LEU A 67 -19.07 4.65 5.39
CA LEU A 67 -20.39 4.13 5.69
C LEU A 67 -20.92 4.59 7.05
N SER A 68 -20.09 4.54 8.10
CA SER A 68 -20.49 5.02 9.43
C SER A 68 -20.79 6.53 9.43
N LYS A 69 -20.04 7.34 8.67
CA LYS A 69 -20.29 8.78 8.55
C LYS A 69 -21.58 9.10 7.77
N ILE A 70 -21.92 8.28 6.76
CA ILE A 70 -23.19 8.36 6.02
C ILE A 70 -24.35 8.04 6.96
N GLU A 71 -24.26 6.94 7.69
CA GLU A 71 -25.29 6.53 8.66
C GLU A 71 -25.50 7.56 9.77
N LYS A 72 -24.43 8.26 10.18
CA LYS A 72 -24.49 9.37 11.15
C LYS A 72 -24.96 10.71 10.56
N GLY A 73 -25.19 10.79 9.25
CA GLY A 73 -25.59 12.03 8.57
C GLY A 73 -24.49 13.11 8.53
N THR A 74 -23.23 12.73 8.74
CA THR A 74 -22.08 13.66 8.67
C THR A 74 -21.39 13.65 7.31
N PHE A 75 -21.79 12.71 6.45
CA PHE A 75 -21.34 12.58 5.06
C PHE A 75 -22.58 12.42 4.19
N TYR A 76 -22.93 13.48 3.45
CA TYR A 76 -24.18 13.64 2.73
C TYR A 76 -24.11 13.03 1.33
N ILE A 77 -23.79 11.75 1.27
CA ILE A 77 -23.69 11.00 0.00
C ILE A 77 -24.52 9.73 0.10
N ASP A 78 -25.13 9.38 -1.03
CA ASP A 78 -25.82 8.11 -1.18
C ASP A 78 -24.85 6.92 -0.98
N LYS A 79 -25.26 5.97 -0.13
CA LYS A 79 -24.45 4.80 0.23
C LYS A 79 -24.03 3.98 -0.99
N GLU A 80 -24.93 3.77 -1.94
CA GLU A 80 -24.66 2.99 -3.14
C GLU A 80 -23.68 3.73 -4.06
N LYS A 81 -23.85 5.05 -4.18
CA LYS A 81 -22.94 5.92 -4.95
C LYS A 81 -21.53 5.92 -4.35
N PHE A 82 -21.41 6.02 -3.03
CA PHE A 82 -20.13 5.93 -2.32
C PHE A 82 -19.42 4.60 -2.58
N ILE A 83 -20.12 3.47 -2.41
CA ILE A 83 -19.55 2.14 -2.64
C ILE A 83 -19.10 1.98 -4.10
N SER A 84 -19.93 2.42 -5.05
CA SER A 84 -19.64 2.34 -6.49
C SER A 84 -18.37 3.13 -6.86
N ILE A 85 -18.26 4.38 -6.41
CA ILE A 85 -17.09 5.22 -6.70
C ILE A 85 -15.84 4.66 -6.02
N MET A 86 -15.92 4.30 -4.74
CA MET A 86 -14.79 3.75 -4.00
C MET A 86 -14.27 2.42 -4.59
N SER A 87 -15.17 1.57 -5.10
CA SER A 87 -14.79 0.34 -5.78
C SER A 87 -13.96 0.60 -7.04
N LYS A 88 -14.29 1.63 -7.82
CA LYS A 88 -13.53 2.02 -9.03
C LYS A 88 -12.12 2.50 -8.71
N ILE A 89 -11.92 3.11 -7.54
CA ILE A 89 -10.63 3.70 -7.14
C ILE A 89 -9.90 2.89 -6.06
N ASN A 90 -10.36 1.66 -5.78
CA ASN A 90 -9.86 0.82 -4.70
C ASN A 90 -8.32 0.69 -4.73
N ASP A 91 -7.74 0.24 -5.84
CA ASP A 91 -6.30 0.05 -5.98
C ASP A 91 -5.50 1.36 -5.84
N LEU A 92 -6.07 2.49 -6.26
CA LEU A 92 -5.42 3.80 -6.12
C LEU A 92 -5.39 4.26 -4.66
N VAL A 93 -6.53 4.22 -3.98
CA VAL A 93 -6.66 4.68 -2.60
C VAL A 93 -5.92 3.74 -1.65
N SER A 94 -5.98 2.43 -1.91
CA SER A 94 -5.28 1.45 -1.09
C SER A 94 -3.76 1.50 -1.23
N SER A 95 -3.26 1.98 -2.36
CA SER A 95 -1.82 2.17 -2.59
C SER A 95 -1.21 3.31 -1.78
N GLN A 96 -2.03 4.30 -1.35
CA GLN A 96 -1.55 5.43 -0.55
C GLN A 96 -1.20 5.02 0.88
N GLY A 97 -1.86 3.98 1.41
CA GLY A 97 -1.61 3.49 2.77
C GLY A 97 -1.98 4.48 3.88
N THR A 98 -2.60 5.61 3.55
CA THR A 98 -3.05 6.66 4.47
C THR A 98 -4.57 6.76 4.46
N MET A 99 -5.13 7.11 5.62
CA MET A 99 -6.56 7.37 5.76
C MET A 99 -6.87 8.75 5.16
N PRO A 100 -7.79 8.86 4.21
CA PRO A 100 -8.19 10.13 3.65
C PRO A 100 -9.15 10.86 4.60
N GLU A 101 -9.21 12.19 4.45
CA GLU A 101 -10.13 13.02 5.22
C GLU A 101 -11.52 13.02 4.58
N PHE A 102 -12.56 12.87 5.40
CA PHE A 102 -13.95 12.90 4.94
C PHE A 102 -14.54 14.29 5.17
N GLY A 103 -14.84 14.98 4.07
CA GLY A 103 -15.63 16.21 4.08
C GLY A 103 -17.13 15.92 4.17
N LEU A 104 -17.95 16.89 3.78
CA LEU A 104 -19.41 16.75 3.75
C LEU A 104 -19.90 15.94 2.54
N ASP A 105 -19.28 16.13 1.38
CA ASP A 105 -19.68 15.55 0.09
C ASP A 105 -18.48 15.07 -0.75
N ALA A 106 -17.29 15.09 -0.17
CA ALA A 106 -16.03 14.75 -0.82
C ALA A 106 -15.04 14.08 0.12
N ILE A 107 -14.08 13.37 -0.46
CA ILE A 107 -12.95 12.77 0.26
C ILE A 107 -11.67 13.45 -0.19
N TYR A 108 -10.76 13.72 0.75
CA TYR A 108 -9.49 14.38 0.50
C TYR A 108 -8.33 13.45 0.78
N VAL A 109 -7.45 13.29 -0.22
CA VAL A 109 -6.21 12.51 -0.09
C VAL A 109 -5.04 13.46 -0.10
N ASP A 110 -4.20 13.41 0.93
CA ASP A 110 -3.07 14.32 1.10
C ASP A 110 -1.83 13.89 0.32
N PHE A 111 -1.17 14.86 -0.29
CA PHE A 111 0.07 14.72 -1.04
C PHE A 111 1.05 15.85 -0.70
N ASN A 112 2.33 15.48 -0.62
CA ASN A 112 3.41 16.45 -0.37
C ASN A 112 3.87 17.20 -1.62
N LYS A 113 3.53 16.70 -2.82
CA LYS A 113 3.98 17.24 -4.11
C LYS A 113 2.79 17.44 -5.05
N GLN A 114 2.77 18.58 -5.73
CA GLN A 114 1.77 18.92 -6.74
C GLN A 114 1.71 17.88 -7.86
N GLU A 115 2.88 17.53 -8.43
CA GLU A 115 2.97 16.58 -9.54
C GLU A 115 2.35 15.20 -9.19
N SER A 116 2.51 14.78 -7.93
CA SER A 116 1.91 13.52 -7.44
C SER A 116 0.39 13.63 -7.32
N ALA A 117 -0.13 14.76 -6.84
CA ALA A 117 -1.56 15.02 -6.76
C ALA A 117 -2.21 15.08 -8.17
N GLU A 118 -1.58 15.77 -9.11
CA GLU A 118 -2.07 15.88 -10.51
C GLU A 118 -2.07 14.52 -11.21
N LYS A 119 -1.01 13.72 -11.06
CA LYS A 119 -0.97 12.35 -11.57
C LYS A 119 -2.09 11.49 -10.98
N PHE A 120 -2.34 11.61 -9.68
CA PHE A 120 -3.39 10.86 -9.00
C PHE A 120 -4.79 11.27 -9.48
N VAL A 121 -5.03 12.57 -9.67
CA VAL A 121 -6.27 13.07 -10.29
C VAL A 121 -6.47 12.51 -11.69
N GLY A 122 -5.43 12.52 -12.53
CA GLY A 122 -5.50 11.94 -13.88
C GLY A 122 -5.90 10.47 -13.87
N LEU A 123 -5.34 9.68 -12.94
CA LEU A 123 -5.69 8.26 -12.79
C LEU A 123 -7.13 8.03 -12.33
N ILE A 124 -7.65 8.91 -11.46
CA ILE A 124 -9.05 8.83 -10.99
C ILE A 124 -10.01 9.24 -12.11
N GLN A 125 -9.71 10.33 -12.83
CA GLN A 125 -10.54 10.83 -13.92
C GLN A 125 -10.63 9.83 -15.08
N GLN A 126 -9.54 9.09 -15.38
CA GLN A 126 -9.55 8.00 -16.35
C GLN A 126 -10.56 6.88 -16.03
N ARG A 127 -10.99 6.79 -14.77
CA ARG A 127 -11.99 5.80 -14.30
C ARG A 127 -13.41 6.37 -14.23
N GLY A 128 -13.60 7.58 -14.77
CA GLY A 128 -14.90 8.25 -14.81
C GLY A 128 -15.36 8.74 -13.44
N VAL A 129 -14.43 9.08 -12.54
CA VAL A 129 -14.72 9.67 -11.23
C VAL A 129 -14.24 11.12 -11.22
N LYS A 130 -15.07 12.04 -10.73
CA LYS A 130 -14.72 13.46 -10.62
C LYS A 130 -13.70 13.64 -9.49
N ALA A 131 -12.54 14.20 -9.85
CA ALA A 131 -11.51 14.55 -8.90
C ALA A 131 -10.81 15.85 -9.30
N ALA A 132 -10.37 16.61 -8.30
CA ALA A 132 -9.68 17.88 -8.47
C ALA A 132 -8.52 17.99 -7.47
N THR A 133 -7.45 18.67 -7.86
CA THR A 133 -6.37 19.06 -6.96
C THR A 133 -6.73 20.37 -6.26
N VAL A 134 -6.63 20.39 -4.93
CA VAL A 134 -6.86 21.56 -4.09
C VAL A 134 -5.61 21.79 -3.26
N GLN A 135 -5.08 23.01 -3.25
CA GLN A 135 -3.95 23.36 -2.38
C GLN A 135 -4.50 23.92 -1.06
N GLU A 136 -4.13 23.31 0.06
CA GLU A 136 -4.46 23.82 1.38
C GLU A 136 -3.17 24.15 2.14
N ARG A 137 -2.93 25.45 2.31
CA ARG A 137 -1.69 26.00 2.90
C ARG A 137 -0.44 25.52 2.14
N SER A 138 0.23 24.49 2.66
CA SER A 138 1.47 23.91 2.14
C SER A 138 1.32 22.47 1.66
N ILE A 139 0.10 21.92 1.73
CA ILE A 139 -0.20 20.52 1.38
C ILE A 139 -1.11 20.51 0.16
N TRP A 140 -0.84 19.57 -0.75
CA TRP A 140 -1.69 19.33 -1.91
C TRP A 140 -2.69 18.25 -1.57
N LYS A 141 -3.97 18.51 -1.75
CA LYS A 141 -5.05 17.56 -1.51
C LYS A 141 -5.69 17.18 -2.82
N VAL A 142 -6.05 15.91 -2.98
CA VAL A 142 -6.90 15.45 -4.07
C VAL A 142 -8.31 15.29 -3.52
N LYS A 143 -9.21 16.17 -3.97
CA LYS A 143 -10.64 16.12 -3.67
C LYS A 143 -11.30 15.14 -4.63
N ILE A 144 -11.90 14.10 -4.11
CA ILE A 144 -12.72 13.12 -4.83
C ILE A 144 -14.17 13.48 -4.56
N GLU A 145 -14.90 13.84 -5.61
CA GLU A 145 -16.27 14.32 -5.50
C GLU A 145 -17.25 13.18 -5.79
N PHE A 146 -18.26 13.07 -4.94
CA PHE A 146 -19.33 12.07 -5.06
C PHE A 146 -20.64 12.71 -5.53
N SER A 147 -20.74 14.04 -5.49
CA SER A 147 -21.86 14.81 -6.03
C SER A 147 -21.77 14.92 -7.56
N ASP A 148 -22.91 14.89 -8.23
CA ASP A 148 -22.97 15.24 -9.66
C ASP A 148 -23.12 16.75 -9.86
#